data_AF-A0A5C7PEX4-F1
#
_entry.id   AF-A0A5C7PEX4-F1
#
_cell.length_a   1.000
_cell.length_b   1.000
_cell.length_c   1.000
_cell.angle_alpha   90.00
_cell.angle_beta   90.00
_cell.angle_gamma   90.00
#
_symmetry.space_group_name_H-M   'P 1'
#
loop_
_entity.id
_entity.type
_entity.pdbx_description
1 polymer ?
#
loop_
_entity_poly.entity_id
_entity_poly.type
_entity_poly.pdbx_seq_one_letter_code
_entity_poly.pdbx_strand_id
1 'polypeptide(L)'
;MFGKIMFWGLIVWVLGYCGVLLGAFSVQFLEGEFPCPLCMVQRYAMILSSLAALWMIMQARRGQLTPLRYAQGLGMAIVAAILGSWESTRQILLHIKPGDPGYGGAVLGMHLYTWALITFVIVILYCGVALILAPAAVPIAPKHGIGSILTMVVVWLFIAVVAANVVAIIFLEGFAWVLPDDPTSYNLIDQLTGK
;
A
#
# COMPACT_ATOMS: atom_id res chain seq x y z
N MET A 1 -18.02 21.03 5.91
CA MET A 1 -16.84 21.16 5.02
C MET A 1 -15.80 20.08 5.31
N PHE A 2 -15.43 19.89 6.58
CA PHE A 2 -14.40 18.95 7.03
C PHE A 2 -14.62 17.49 6.59
N GLY A 3 -15.82 16.92 6.77
CA GLY A 3 -16.10 15.54 6.34
C GLY A 3 -15.96 15.28 4.82
N LYS A 4 -16.18 16.28 3.95
CA LYS A 4 -15.92 16.12 2.50
C LYS A 4 -14.41 16.08 2.21
N ILE A 5 -13.63 16.91 2.90
CA ILE A 5 -12.16 16.94 2.78
C ILE A 5 -11.60 15.60 3.23
N MET A 6 -12.04 15.08 4.37
CA MET A 6 -11.59 13.77 4.88
C MET A 6 -11.97 12.61 3.95
N PHE A 7 -13.14 12.67 3.31
CA PHE A 7 -13.52 11.67 2.31
C PHE A 7 -12.57 11.67 1.12
N TRP A 8 -12.25 12.83 0.56
CA TRP A 8 -11.28 12.93 -0.53
C TRP A 8 -9.85 12.59 -0.08
N GLY A 9 -9.50 12.84 1.19
CA GLY A 9 -8.26 12.36 1.79
C GLY A 9 -8.13 10.84 1.74
N LEU A 10 -9.21 10.09 2.03
CA LEU A 10 -9.22 8.63 1.86
C LEU A 10 -9.02 8.20 0.41
N ILE A 11 -9.61 8.92 -0.55
CA ILE A 11 -9.44 8.63 -1.99
C ILE A 11 -7.99 8.88 -2.43
N VAL A 12 -7.42 10.02 -2.05
CA VAL A 12 -6.03 10.39 -2.36
C VAL A 12 -5.06 9.38 -1.75
N TRP A 13 -5.32 8.91 -0.54
CA TRP A 13 -4.52 7.86 0.10
C TRP A 13 -4.55 6.57 -0.72
N VAL A 14 -5.73 6.05 -1.07
CA VAL A 14 -5.82 4.82 -1.90
C VAL A 14 -5.12 5.02 -3.24
N LEU A 15 -5.31 6.17 -3.89
CA LEU A 15 -4.63 6.51 -5.14
C LEU A 15 -3.11 6.60 -4.98
N GLY A 16 -2.63 7.18 -3.88
CA GLY A 16 -1.21 7.30 -3.58
C GLY A 16 -0.55 5.93 -3.50
N TYR A 17 -1.15 5.00 -2.75
CA TYR A 17 -0.63 3.63 -2.67
C TYR A 17 -0.81 2.83 -3.96
N CYS A 18 -1.89 3.04 -4.73
CA CYS A 18 -1.98 2.50 -6.08
C CYS A 18 -0.80 2.98 -6.94
N GLY A 19 -0.46 4.28 -6.88
CA GLY A 19 0.67 4.86 -7.60
C GLY A 19 2.00 4.23 -7.21
N VAL A 20 2.25 4.07 -5.90
CA VAL A 20 3.47 3.41 -5.41
C VAL A 20 3.56 1.96 -5.88
N LEU A 21 2.47 1.20 -5.79
CA LEU A 21 2.43 -0.21 -6.22
C LEU A 21 2.62 -0.36 -7.73
N LEU A 22 2.01 0.52 -8.53
CA LEU A 22 2.20 0.55 -9.99
C LEU A 22 3.63 0.98 -10.37
N GLY A 23 4.22 1.93 -9.64
CA GLY A 23 5.63 2.28 -9.78
C GLY A 23 6.56 1.10 -9.50
N ALA A 24 6.27 0.34 -8.44
CA ALA A 24 7.03 -0.87 -8.10
C ALA A 24 6.90 -1.96 -9.16
N PHE A 25 5.75 -2.08 -9.84
CA PHE A 25 5.62 -2.94 -11.03
C PHE A 25 6.41 -2.45 -12.23
N SER A 26 6.54 -1.13 -12.40
CA SER A 26 7.34 -0.57 -13.49
C SER A 26 8.80 -0.98 -13.31
N VAL A 27 9.35 -0.88 -12.11
CA VAL A 27 10.70 -1.36 -11.79
C VAL A 27 10.81 -2.87 -12.01
N GLN A 28 9.82 -3.65 -11.55
CA GLN A 28 9.84 -5.11 -11.69
C GLN A 28 9.82 -5.60 -13.15
N PHE A 29 8.96 -5.03 -13.99
CA PHE A 29 8.73 -5.53 -15.35
C PHE A 29 9.53 -4.78 -16.43
N LEU A 30 9.90 -3.52 -16.21
CA LEU A 30 10.66 -2.72 -17.19
C LEU A 30 12.16 -2.74 -16.90
N GLU A 31 12.56 -2.66 -15.64
CA GLU A 31 13.98 -2.65 -15.23
C GLU A 31 14.50 -4.06 -14.94
N GLY A 32 13.59 -5.03 -14.76
CA GLY A 32 13.95 -6.43 -14.50
C GLY A 32 14.46 -6.69 -13.09
N GLU A 33 14.26 -5.74 -12.16
CA GLU A 33 14.61 -5.90 -10.76
C GLU A 33 13.50 -6.64 -10.00
N PHE A 34 13.78 -7.89 -9.62
CA PHE A 34 12.82 -8.68 -8.85
C PHE A 34 12.64 -8.12 -7.43
N PRO A 35 11.45 -8.18 -6.83
CA PRO A 35 11.24 -7.70 -5.48
C PRO A 35 11.75 -8.71 -4.45
N CYS A 36 12.50 -8.22 -3.45
CA CYS A 36 12.91 -8.99 -2.28
C CYS A 36 11.71 -9.39 -1.38
N PRO A 37 11.89 -10.36 -0.45
CA PRO A 37 10.83 -10.72 0.49
C PRO A 37 10.33 -9.55 1.34
N LEU A 38 11.25 -8.71 1.86
CA LEU A 38 10.88 -7.52 2.64
C LEU A 38 10.08 -6.52 1.80
N CYS A 39 10.45 -6.38 0.53
CA CYS A 39 9.81 -5.50 -0.44
C CYS A 39 8.35 -5.93 -0.65
N MET A 40 8.09 -7.24 -0.73
CA MET A 40 6.74 -7.79 -0.85
C MET A 40 5.92 -7.57 0.43
N VAL A 41 6.51 -7.76 1.62
CA VAL A 41 5.82 -7.46 2.88
C VAL A 41 5.44 -5.99 2.99
N GLN A 42 6.29 -5.07 2.51
CA GLN A 42 5.94 -3.64 2.42
C GLN A 42 4.76 -3.41 1.48
N ARG A 43 4.70 -4.06 0.30
CA ARG A 43 3.53 -3.98 -0.60
C ARG A 43 2.27 -4.48 0.11
N TYR A 44 2.35 -5.57 0.87
CA TYR A 44 1.21 -6.10 1.62
C TYR A 44 0.73 -5.14 2.71
N ALA A 45 1.66 -4.49 3.42
CA ALA A 45 1.31 -3.48 4.41
C ALA A 45 0.58 -2.28 3.76
N MET A 46 1.03 -1.81 2.58
CA MET A 46 0.33 -0.75 1.84
C MET A 46 -1.08 -1.18 1.40
N ILE A 47 -1.23 -2.43 0.95
CA ILE A 47 -2.52 -3.01 0.55
C ILE A 47 -3.46 -3.12 1.76
N LEU A 48 -2.99 -3.67 2.89
CA LEU A 48 -3.78 -3.81 4.12
C LEU A 48 -4.21 -2.44 4.67
N SER A 49 -3.30 -1.47 4.65
CA SER A 49 -3.58 -0.09 5.06
C SER A 49 -4.66 0.55 4.16
N SER A 50 -4.55 0.36 2.84
CA SER A 50 -5.52 0.85 1.86
C SER A 50 -6.87 0.11 1.93
N LEU A 51 -6.89 -1.17 2.29
CA LEU A 51 -8.12 -1.94 2.49
C LEU A 51 -8.96 -1.35 3.64
N ALA A 52 -8.30 -0.88 4.70
CA ALA A 52 -8.99 -0.16 5.77
C ALA A 52 -9.59 1.17 5.28
N ALA A 53 -8.85 1.93 4.45
CA ALA A 53 -9.37 3.14 3.81
C ALA A 53 -10.56 2.84 2.88
N LEU A 54 -10.45 1.78 2.07
CA LEU A 54 -11.51 1.33 1.17
C LEU A 54 -12.77 0.92 1.94
N TRP A 55 -12.61 0.21 3.05
CA TRP A 55 -13.72 -0.16 3.93
C TRP A 55 -14.42 1.09 4.47
N MET A 56 -13.68 2.10 4.94
CA MET A 56 -14.27 3.38 5.37
C MET A 56 -15.01 4.10 4.23
N ILE A 57 -14.44 4.14 3.03
CA ILE A 57 -15.08 4.72 1.83
C ILE A 57 -16.41 4.03 1.55
N MET A 58 -16.44 2.69 1.56
CA MET A 58 -17.65 1.92 1.29
C MET A 58 -18.73 2.12 2.36
N GLN A 59 -18.33 2.18 3.63
CA GLN A 59 -19.23 2.47 4.74
C GLN A 59 -19.80 3.89 4.64
N ALA A 60 -18.97 4.88 4.28
CA ALA A 60 -19.41 6.27 4.09
C ALA A 60 -20.45 6.38 2.97
N ARG A 61 -20.23 5.66 1.86
CA ARG A 61 -21.15 5.63 0.72
C ARG A 61 -22.49 4.96 1.03
N ARG A 62 -22.48 3.92 1.86
CA ARG A 62 -23.71 3.28 2.36
C ARG A 62 -24.44 4.12 3.41
N GLY A 63 -23.88 5.25 3.84
CA GLY A 63 -24.43 6.07 4.93
C GLY A 63 -24.30 5.39 6.30
N GLN A 64 -23.40 4.42 6.43
CA GLN A 64 -23.25 3.54 7.59
C GLN A 64 -21.96 3.81 8.39
N LEU A 65 -21.21 4.86 8.04
CA LEU A 65 -19.97 5.23 8.72
C LEU A 65 -20.27 6.07 9.97
N THR A 66 -20.30 5.39 11.12
CA THR A 66 -20.38 6.04 12.43
C THR A 66 -18.99 6.49 12.89
N PRO A 67 -18.87 7.43 13.85
CA PRO A 67 -17.57 7.81 14.43
C PRO A 67 -16.78 6.61 14.98
N LEU A 68 -17.46 5.64 15.59
CA LEU A 68 -16.82 4.41 16.08
C LEU A 68 -16.25 3.56 14.93
N ARG A 69 -17.03 3.36 13.86
CA ARG A 69 -16.55 2.63 12.67
C ARG A 69 -15.41 3.38 11.99
N TYR A 70 -15.47 4.71 11.96
CA TYR A 70 -14.36 5.51 11.44
C TYR A 70 -13.08 5.31 12.25
N ALA A 71 -13.15 5.35 13.59
CA ALA A 71 -12.00 5.08 14.45
C ALA A 71 -11.45 3.66 14.28
N GLN A 72 -12.32 2.65 14.12
CA GLN A 72 -11.91 1.26 13.82
C GLN A 72 -11.14 1.18 12.49
N GLY A 73 -11.64 1.85 11.45
CA GLY A 73 -10.98 1.92 10.14
C GLY A 73 -9.59 2.55 10.22
N LEU A 74 -9.47 3.69 10.90
CA LEU A 74 -8.18 4.35 11.13
C LEU A 74 -7.24 3.46 11.96
N GLY A 75 -7.74 2.77 12.99
CA GLY A 75 -6.96 1.84 13.79
C GLY A 75 -6.39 0.67 12.98
N MET A 76 -7.23 0.04 12.15
CA MET A 76 -6.77 -1.02 11.23
C MET A 76 -5.66 -0.52 10.30
N ALA A 77 -5.80 0.69 9.78
CA ALA A 77 -4.80 1.28 8.89
C ALA A 77 -3.48 1.61 9.60
N ILE A 78 -3.55 2.12 10.84
CA ILE A 78 -2.37 2.40 11.67
C ILE A 78 -1.61 1.11 11.94
N VAL A 79 -2.28 0.03 12.33
CA VAL A 79 -1.62 -1.26 12.58
C VAL A 79 -0.89 -1.76 11.33
N ALA A 80 -1.55 -1.73 10.17
CA ALA A 80 -0.92 -2.11 8.91
C ALA A 80 0.28 -1.22 8.56
N ALA A 81 0.16 0.10 8.75
CA ALA A 81 1.24 1.03 8.47
C ALA A 81 2.42 0.89 9.45
N ILE A 82 2.18 0.55 10.72
CA ILE A 82 3.25 0.26 11.69
C ILE A 82 4.03 -0.98 11.24
N LEU A 83 3.35 -2.07 10.86
CA LEU A 83 4.02 -3.27 10.35
C LEU A 83 4.86 -2.97 9.09
N GLY A 84 4.32 -2.18 8.16
CA GLY A 84 5.07 -1.74 6.98
C GLY A 84 6.28 -0.85 7.32
N SER A 85 6.12 0.07 8.28
CA SER A 85 7.20 0.93 8.76
C SER A 85 8.31 0.13 9.44
N TRP A 86 7.96 -0.93 10.16
CA TRP A 86 8.90 -1.84 10.81
C TRP A 86 9.76 -2.55 9.76
N GLU A 87 9.14 -3.16 8.74
CA GLU A 87 9.89 -3.85 7.68
C GLU A 87 10.72 -2.89 6.82
N SER A 88 10.21 -1.69 6.56
CA SER A 88 10.96 -0.64 5.86
C SER A 88 12.19 -0.21 6.67
N THR A 89 12.02 0.01 7.97
CA THR A 89 13.13 0.36 8.89
C THR A 89 14.15 -0.76 8.96
N ARG A 90 13.70 -2.02 9.06
CA ARG A 90 14.58 -3.19 9.02
C ARG A 90 15.42 -3.21 7.75
N GLN A 91 14.82 -2.95 6.58
CA GLN A 91 15.54 -2.92 5.31
C GLN A 91 16.57 -1.78 5.25
N ILE A 92 16.24 -0.60 5.76
CA ILE A 92 17.20 0.51 5.88
C ILE A 92 18.39 0.10 6.75
N LEU A 93 18.14 -0.54 7.89
CA LEU A 93 19.18 -0.96 8.82
C LEU A 93 20.09 -2.06 8.23
N LEU A 94 19.56 -2.91 7.34
CA LEU A 94 20.36 -3.91 6.64
C LEU A 94 21.37 -3.26 5.67
N HIS A 95 21.05 -2.09 5.11
CA HIS A 95 21.88 -1.37 4.13
C HIS A 95 22.51 -0.08 4.66
N ILE A 96 22.63 0.06 5.99
CA ILE A 96 23.17 1.29 6.61
C ILE A 96 24.70 1.41 6.51
N LYS A 97 25.40 0.33 6.14
CA LYS A 97 26.86 0.28 6.14
C LYS A 97 27.43 1.19 5.03
N PRO A 98 28.49 1.99 5.31
CA PRO A 98 29.15 2.78 4.28
C PRO A 98 29.67 1.91 3.12
N GLY A 99 29.34 2.29 1.89
CA GLY A 99 29.72 1.58 0.68
C GLY A 99 28.79 0.43 0.27
N ASP A 100 27.68 0.22 0.99
CA ASP A 100 26.63 -0.70 0.55
C ASP A 100 25.84 -0.07 -0.63
N PRO A 101 25.70 -0.75 -1.77
CA PRO A 101 24.93 -0.24 -2.90
C PRO A 101 23.42 -0.18 -2.63
N GLY A 102 22.92 -0.86 -1.59
CA GLY A 102 21.50 -0.99 -1.29
C GLY A 102 20.78 -1.98 -2.20
N TYR A 103 19.52 -2.28 -1.86
CA TYR A 103 18.64 -3.10 -2.70
C TYR A 103 17.80 -2.25 -3.65
N GLY A 104 17.93 -2.53 -4.95
CA GLY A 104 17.18 -1.91 -6.04
C GLY A 104 17.52 -0.45 -6.33
N GLY A 105 17.01 0.06 -7.44
CA GLY A 105 17.24 1.42 -7.92
C GLY A 105 16.85 2.52 -6.91
N ALA A 106 17.61 3.62 -6.92
CA ALA A 106 17.30 4.82 -6.14
C ALA A 106 16.44 5.80 -6.96
N VAL A 107 15.35 6.27 -6.37
CA VAL A 107 14.47 7.30 -6.96
C VAL A 107 14.65 8.59 -6.19
N LEU A 108 14.99 9.68 -6.88
CA LEU A 108 15.27 10.98 -6.27
C LEU A 108 16.35 10.91 -5.17
N GLY A 109 17.35 10.03 -5.34
CA GLY A 109 18.47 9.87 -4.41
C GLY A 109 18.19 9.02 -3.17
N MET A 110 17.00 8.40 -3.06
CA MET A 110 16.68 7.46 -1.97
C MET A 110 16.14 6.14 -2.52
N HIS A 111 16.47 5.02 -1.87
CA HIS A 111 15.93 3.71 -2.24
C HIS A 111 14.43 3.60 -1.93
N LEU A 112 13.75 2.71 -2.65
CA LEU A 112 12.30 2.52 -2.57
C LEU A 112 11.81 2.17 -1.16
N TYR A 113 12.59 1.42 -0.39
CA TYR A 113 12.25 1.08 1.00
C TYR A 113 12.30 2.28 1.95
N THR A 114 13.10 3.32 1.64
CA THR A 114 13.10 4.58 2.40
C THR A 114 11.86 5.41 2.07
N TRP A 115 11.49 5.46 0.80
CA TRP A 115 10.22 6.06 0.37
C TRP A 115 9.02 5.35 1.00
N ALA A 116 9.03 4.01 1.05
CA ALA A 116 8.00 3.22 1.71
C ALA A 116 7.83 3.65 3.18
N LEU A 117 8.92 3.76 3.94
CA LEU A 117 8.88 4.24 5.33
C LEU A 117 8.22 5.62 5.44
N ILE A 118 8.62 6.58 4.60
CA ILE A 118 8.04 7.94 4.60
C ILE A 118 6.53 7.88 4.38
N THR A 119 6.07 7.08 3.41
CA THR A 119 4.63 6.95 3.13
C THR A 119 3.85 6.36 4.30
N PHE A 120 4.39 5.36 5.01
CA PHE A 120 3.75 4.78 6.20
C PHE A 120 3.65 5.81 7.33
N VAL A 121 4.70 6.60 7.57
CA VAL A 121 4.69 7.68 8.57
C VAL A 121 3.62 8.71 8.23
N ILE A 122 3.50 9.12 6.96
CA ILE A 122 2.46 10.05 6.51
C ILE A 122 1.06 9.50 6.81
N VAL A 123 0.81 8.21 6.54
CA VAL A 123 -0.47 7.56 6.82
C VAL A 123 -0.76 7.51 8.31
N ILE A 124 0.22 7.16 9.15
CA ILE A 124 0.07 7.12 10.60
C ILE A 124 -0.29 8.52 11.13
N LEU A 125 0.43 9.56 10.68
CA LEU A 125 0.15 10.95 11.07
C LEU A 125 -1.24 11.40 10.60
N TYR A 126 -1.61 11.11 9.36
CA TYR A 126 -2.95 11.39 8.84
C TYR A 126 -4.03 10.74 9.70
N CYS A 127 -3.86 9.47 10.06
CA CYS A 127 -4.81 8.76 10.91
C CYS A 127 -4.87 9.33 12.34
N GLY A 128 -3.72 9.71 12.91
CA GLY A 128 -3.65 10.35 14.22
C GLY A 128 -4.38 11.69 14.26
N VAL A 129 -4.15 12.55 13.27
CA VAL A 129 -4.86 13.83 13.12
C VAL A 129 -6.35 13.60 12.90
N ALA A 130 -6.73 12.64 12.06
CA ALA A 130 -8.11 12.28 11.82
C ALA A 130 -8.85 11.82 13.09
N LEU A 131 -8.17 11.06 13.96
CA LEU A 131 -8.70 10.64 15.27
C LEU A 131 -8.87 11.83 16.22
N ILE A 132 -7.89 12.74 16.31
CA ILE A 132 -7.98 13.95 17.14
C ILE A 132 -9.19 14.81 16.75
N LEU A 133 -9.49 14.87 15.46
CA LEU A 133 -10.57 15.69 14.91
C LEU A 133 -11.92 14.97 14.86
N ALA A 134 -12.02 13.72 15.32
CA ALA A 134 -13.29 13.00 15.40
C ALA A 134 -14.20 13.61 16.50
N PRO A 135 -15.53 13.72 16.29
CA PRO A 135 -16.29 13.23 15.13
C PRO A 135 -16.42 14.23 13.98
N ALA A 136 -15.88 15.46 14.08
CA ALA A 136 -15.97 16.47 13.03
C ALA A 136 -15.30 16.02 11.71
N ALA A 137 -14.32 15.11 11.81
CA ALA A 137 -13.60 14.46 10.72
C ALA A 137 -14.27 13.25 10.09
N VAL A 138 -15.48 12.85 10.51
CA VAL A 138 -16.14 11.69 9.90
C VAL A 138 -16.39 11.95 8.39
N PRO A 139 -15.87 11.09 7.49
CA PRO A 139 -15.99 11.25 6.05
C PRO A 139 -17.44 11.26 5.55
N ILE A 140 -17.75 12.20 4.66
CA ILE A 140 -19.06 12.33 4.01
C ILE A 140 -18.88 12.06 2.52
N ALA A 141 -19.43 10.93 2.07
CA ALA A 141 -19.34 10.52 0.66
C ALA A 141 -20.23 11.35 -0.27
N PRO A 142 -19.83 11.54 -1.54
CA PRO A 142 -20.70 12.09 -2.57
C PRO A 142 -21.83 11.07 -2.88
N LYS A 143 -23.09 11.54 -2.85
CA LYS A 143 -24.27 10.68 -3.07
C LYS A 143 -24.45 10.30 -4.55
N HIS A 144 -24.29 11.27 -5.45
CA HIS A 144 -24.49 11.11 -6.90
C HIS A 144 -23.48 11.96 -7.70
N GLY A 145 -23.44 11.74 -9.02
CA GLY A 145 -22.63 12.51 -9.96
C GLY A 145 -21.19 12.04 -10.09
N ILE A 146 -20.35 12.88 -10.69
CA ILE A 146 -18.96 12.59 -11.06
C ILE A 146 -18.14 12.09 -9.87
N GLY A 147 -18.35 12.64 -8.67
CA GLY A 147 -17.63 12.23 -7.46
C GLY A 147 -17.87 10.76 -7.07
N SER A 148 -19.10 10.26 -7.24
CA SER A 148 -19.41 8.84 -6.98
C SER A 148 -18.82 7.92 -8.04
N ILE A 149 -18.77 8.36 -9.30
CA ILE A 149 -18.15 7.60 -10.39
C ILE A 149 -16.64 7.50 -10.15
N LEU A 150 -15.98 8.63 -9.87
CA LEU A 150 -14.55 8.67 -9.57
C LEU A 150 -14.20 7.76 -8.39
N THR A 151 -15.02 7.76 -7.34
CA THR A 151 -14.81 6.83 -6.22
C THR A 151 -14.85 5.37 -6.67
N MET A 152 -15.81 4.97 -7.51
CA MET A 152 -15.87 3.60 -8.02
C MET A 152 -14.69 3.25 -8.94
N VAL A 153 -14.23 4.19 -9.75
CA VAL A 153 -13.02 4.01 -10.57
C VAL A 153 -11.81 3.73 -9.68
N VAL A 154 -11.62 4.50 -8.61
CA VAL A 154 -10.51 4.29 -7.67
C VAL A 154 -10.63 2.95 -6.93
N VAL A 155 -11.84 2.55 -6.52
CA VAL A 155 -12.10 1.25 -5.90
C VAL A 155 -11.72 0.11 -6.85
N TRP A 156 -12.15 0.16 -8.11
CA TRP A 156 -11.84 -0.86 -9.10
C TRP A 156 -10.36 -0.89 -9.49
N LEU A 157 -9.73 0.28 -9.61
CA LEU A 157 -8.29 0.40 -9.81
C LEU A 157 -7.53 -0.29 -8.68
N PHE A 158 -7.89 0.00 -7.43
CA PHE A 158 -7.25 -0.63 -6.28
C PHE A 158 -7.43 -2.15 -6.28
N ILE A 159 -8.64 -2.65 -6.55
CA ILE A 159 -8.89 -4.09 -6.67
C ILE A 159 -8.02 -4.72 -7.76
N ALA A 160 -7.89 -4.07 -8.91
CA ALA A 160 -7.04 -4.55 -10.00
C ALA A 160 -5.55 -4.58 -9.61
N VAL A 161 -5.05 -3.55 -8.92
CA VAL A 161 -3.67 -3.50 -8.42
C VAL A 161 -3.41 -4.60 -7.38
N VAL A 162 -4.35 -4.84 -6.47
CA VAL A 162 -4.25 -5.94 -5.49
C VAL A 162 -4.24 -7.29 -6.21
N ALA A 163 -5.15 -7.52 -7.15
CA ALA A 163 -5.19 -8.76 -7.93
C ALA A 163 -3.89 -8.98 -8.70
N ALA A 164 -3.33 -7.94 -9.32
CA ALA A 164 -2.03 -8.00 -9.97
C ALA A 164 -0.90 -8.35 -9.00
N ASN A 165 -0.90 -7.82 -7.77
CA ASN A 165 0.11 -8.18 -6.76
C ASN A 165 -0.03 -9.63 -6.28
N VAL A 166 -1.27 -10.13 -6.12
CA VAL A 166 -1.54 -11.54 -5.80
C VAL A 166 -1.04 -12.46 -6.92
N VAL A 167 -1.31 -12.11 -8.18
CA VAL A 167 -0.79 -12.87 -9.32
C VAL A 167 0.73 -12.82 -9.35
N ALA A 168 1.33 -11.64 -9.17
CA ALA A 168 2.79 -11.48 -9.18
C ALA A 168 3.48 -12.33 -8.11
N ILE A 169 2.96 -12.38 -6.87
CA ILE A 169 3.58 -13.22 -5.84
C ILE A 169 3.48 -14.72 -6.17
N ILE A 170 2.34 -15.19 -6.70
CA ILE A 170 2.19 -16.59 -7.11
C ILE A 170 3.26 -16.99 -8.13
N PHE A 171 3.57 -16.10 -9.08
CA PHE A 171 4.63 -16.35 -10.06
C PHE A 171 6.04 -16.28 -9.47
N LEU A 172 6.26 -15.40 -8.49
CA LEU A 172 7.54 -15.22 -7.81
C LEU A 172 7.86 -16.38 -6.85
N GLU A 173 6.90 -16.84 -6.04
CA GLU A 173 7.07 -17.93 -5.09
C GLU A 173 6.97 -19.32 -5.74
N GLY A 174 6.09 -19.48 -6.73
CA GLY A 174 5.74 -20.78 -7.27
C GLY A 174 5.12 -21.69 -6.20
N PHE A 175 5.61 -22.92 -6.10
CA PHE A 175 5.21 -23.86 -5.03
C PHE A 175 6.07 -23.75 -3.75
N ALA A 176 7.00 -22.78 -3.66
CA ALA A 176 7.83 -22.60 -2.47
C ALA A 176 7.04 -21.92 -1.34
N TRP A 177 7.35 -22.28 -0.09
CA TRP A 177 6.72 -21.68 1.10
C TRP A 177 7.23 -20.28 1.43
N VAL A 178 8.40 -19.91 0.94
CA VAL A 178 9.09 -18.66 1.25
C VAL A 178 9.75 -18.17 -0.03
N LEU A 179 9.62 -16.87 -0.30
CA LEU A 179 10.33 -16.22 -1.39
C LEU A 179 11.85 -16.22 -1.10
N PRO A 180 12.71 -16.59 -2.06
CA PRO A 180 14.17 -16.49 -1.91
C PRO A 180 14.59 -15.07 -1.53
N ASP A 181 15.64 -14.92 -0.73
CA ASP A 181 16.12 -13.61 -0.27
C ASP A 181 16.54 -12.70 -1.44
N ASP A 182 17.16 -13.29 -2.47
CA ASP A 182 17.58 -12.62 -3.71
C ASP A 182 17.01 -13.36 -4.95
N PRO A 183 15.76 -13.07 -5.35
CA PRO A 183 15.15 -13.72 -6.51
C PRO A 183 15.78 -13.22 -7.82
N THR A 184 16.17 -14.14 -8.70
CA THR A 184 16.74 -13.84 -10.03
C THR A 184 15.81 -14.25 -11.19
N SER A 185 14.69 -14.90 -10.87
CA SER A 185 13.74 -15.44 -11.83
C SER A 185 12.34 -15.60 -11.20
N TYR A 186 11.35 -15.89 -12.04
CA TYR A 186 10.02 -16.30 -11.59
C TYR A 186 10.02 -17.80 -11.30
N ASN A 187 10.07 -18.16 -10.02
CA ASN A 187 10.23 -19.54 -9.56
C ASN A 187 9.14 -20.48 -10.11
N LEU A 188 7.90 -19.99 -10.29
CA LEU A 188 6.83 -20.79 -10.90
C LEU A 188 7.16 -21.20 -12.35
N ILE A 189 7.75 -20.30 -13.13
CA ILE A 189 8.09 -20.57 -14.53
C ILE A 189 9.23 -21.58 -14.60
N ASP A 190 10.25 -21.45 -13.74
CA ASP A 190 11.36 -22.38 -13.69
C ASP A 190 10.90 -23.79 -13.29
N GLN A 191 10.07 -23.89 -12.25
CA GLN A 191 9.46 -25.15 -11.81
C GLN A 191 8.60 -25.81 -12.90
N LEU A 192 7.84 -25.03 -13.68
CA LEU A 192 7.03 -25.54 -14.79
C LEU A 192 7.85 -25.93 -16.02
N THR A 193 8.99 -25.26 -16.24
CA THR A 193 9.86 -25.51 -17.40
C THR A 193 10.99 -26.49 -17.11
N GLY A 194 11.13 -26.95 -15.85
CA GLY A 194 12.15 -27.91 -15.42
C GLY A 194 13.56 -27.32 -15.40
N LYS A 195 13.68 -26.00 -15.25
CA LYS A 195 14.94 -25.30 -14.96
C LYS A 195 15.15 -25.21 -13.46
#